data_AF-A0A2U1W489-F1
#
_entry.id   AF-A0A2U1W489-F1
#
_cell.length_a   1.000
_cell.length_b   1.000
_cell.length_c   1.000
_cell.angle_alpha   90.00
_cell.angle_beta   90.00
_cell.angle_gamma   90.00
#
_symmetry.space_group_name_H-M   'P 1'
#
loop_
_entity.id
_entity.type
_entity.pdbx_description
1 polymer ?
#
loop_
_entity_poly.entity_id
_entity_poly.type
_entity_poly.pdbx_seq_one_letter_code
_entity_poly.pdbx_strand_id
1 'polypeptide(L)'
;MTGRTSTGRAAETSAKETSLKGRRELAALNDALALAERGLGRQTVAALMARLLRVAAMFPRSVDDTLMWQVTDLVTGDDLSDGVKLTLIRMGWASIVQAQYRAHGLRMVDTPKRRQAAAA
;
A
#
# COMPACT_ATOMS: atom_id res chain seq x y z
N MET A 1 -25.97 -39.13 -5.01
CA MET A 1 -25.08 -38.61 -3.94
C MET A 1 -24.19 -37.54 -4.57
N THR A 2 -24.63 -36.28 -4.60
CA THR A 2 -23.87 -35.21 -5.29
C THR A 2 -24.19 -33.85 -4.67
N GLY A 3 -23.53 -33.54 -3.57
CA GLY A 3 -23.64 -32.28 -2.83
C GLY A 3 -22.31 -31.52 -2.79
N ARG A 4 -21.71 -31.23 -3.95
CA ARG A 4 -20.41 -30.56 -4.03
C ARG A 4 -20.39 -29.58 -5.21
N THR A 5 -20.76 -28.31 -4.99
CA THR A 5 -20.37 -27.18 -5.88
C THR A 5 -20.74 -25.76 -5.40
N SER A 6 -21.70 -25.55 -4.49
CA SER A 6 -22.15 -24.17 -4.18
C SER A 6 -21.21 -23.37 -3.27
N THR A 7 -20.63 -24.01 -2.25
CA THR A 7 -19.78 -23.34 -1.24
C THR A 7 -18.43 -22.88 -1.78
N GLY A 8 -17.81 -23.62 -2.70
CA GLY A 8 -16.54 -23.23 -3.33
C GLY A 8 -16.67 -22.00 -4.22
N ARG A 9 -17.74 -21.92 -5.01
CA ARG A 9 -17.99 -20.80 -5.92
C ARG A 9 -18.26 -19.48 -5.18
N ALA A 10 -18.96 -19.53 -4.05
CA ALA A 10 -19.21 -18.37 -3.21
C ALA A 10 -17.93 -17.84 -2.55
N ALA A 11 -17.08 -18.73 -2.03
CA ALA A 11 -15.79 -18.37 -1.45
C ALA A 11 -14.82 -17.76 -2.48
N GLU A 12 -14.75 -18.34 -3.69
CA GLU A 12 -13.93 -17.80 -4.78
C GLU A 12 -14.42 -16.43 -5.27
N THR A 13 -15.74 -16.21 -5.31
CA THR A 13 -16.32 -14.92 -5.71
C THR A 13 -16.05 -13.86 -4.66
N SER A 14 -16.23 -14.20 -3.38
CA SER A 14 -15.93 -13.31 -2.24
C SER A 14 -14.43 -12.95 -2.16
N ALA A 15 -13.53 -13.91 -2.41
CA ALA A 15 -12.09 -13.65 -2.46
C ALA A 15 -11.69 -12.74 -3.64
N LYS A 16 -12.29 -12.95 -4.82
CA LYS A 16 -12.08 -12.09 -6.00
C LYS A 16 -12.61 -10.67 -5.78
N GLU A 17 -13.76 -10.52 -5.15
CA GLU A 17 -14.35 -9.23 -4.82
C GLU A 17 -13.51 -8.46 -3.79
N THR A 18 -13.03 -9.16 -2.76
CA THR A 18 -12.10 -8.61 -1.77
C THR A 18 -10.79 -8.15 -2.41
N SER A 19 -10.24 -8.93 -3.35
CA SER A 19 -9.05 -8.55 -4.12
C SER A 19 -9.28 -7.32 -5.01
N LEU A 20 -10.44 -7.21 -5.65
CA LEU A 20 -10.76 -6.07 -6.51
C LEU A 20 -10.99 -4.78 -5.70
N LYS A 21 -11.67 -4.88 -4.56
CA LYS A 21 -11.82 -3.79 -3.61
C LYS A 21 -10.46 -3.34 -3.06
N GLY A 22 -9.61 -4.28 -2.65
CA GLY A 22 -8.26 -3.99 -2.16
C GLY A 22 -7.42 -3.23 -3.18
N ARG A 23 -7.43 -3.66 -4.46
CA ARG A 23 -6.71 -2.96 -5.54
C ARG A 23 -7.22 -1.54 -5.78
N ARG A 24 -8.53 -1.32 -5.72
CA ARG A 24 -9.12 0.02 -5.85
C ARG A 24 -8.71 0.93 -4.70
N GLU A 25 -8.74 0.43 -3.47
CA GLU A 25 -8.30 1.20 -2.29
C GLU A 25 -6.80 1.51 -2.33
N LEU A 26 -5.98 0.58 -2.82
CA LEU A 26 -4.54 0.78 -3.00
C LEU A 26 -4.23 1.86 -4.04
N ALA A 27 -4.99 1.91 -5.14
CA ALA A 27 -4.89 2.97 -6.14
C ALA A 27 -5.36 4.33 -5.59
N ALA A 28 -6.51 4.36 -4.90
CA ALA A 28 -7.02 5.58 -4.28
C ALA A 28 -6.07 6.14 -3.21
N LEU A 29 -5.36 5.28 -2.47
CA LEU A 29 -4.32 5.69 -1.53
C LEU A 29 -3.13 6.32 -2.26
N ASN A 30 -2.68 5.76 -3.39
CA ASN A 30 -1.63 6.36 -4.21
C ASN A 30 -1.99 7.78 -4.66
N ASP A 31 -3.21 7.97 -5.17
CA ASP A 31 -3.65 9.28 -5.65
C ASP A 31 -3.70 10.31 -4.51
N ALA A 32 -4.17 9.89 -3.33
CA ALA A 32 -4.17 10.73 -2.14
C ALA A 32 -2.75 11.12 -1.68
N LEU A 33 -1.81 10.17 -1.71
CA LEU A 33 -0.41 10.43 -1.38
C LEU A 33 0.26 11.36 -2.39
N ALA A 34 0.01 11.17 -3.69
CA ALA A 34 0.54 12.03 -4.73
C ALA A 34 0.04 13.48 -4.62
N LEU A 35 -1.22 13.68 -4.20
CA LEU A 35 -1.75 15.01 -3.91
C LEU A 35 -1.14 15.60 -2.63
N ALA A 36 -0.99 14.81 -1.57
CA ALA A 36 -0.41 15.25 -0.31
C ALA A 36 1.06 15.67 -0.46
N GLU A 37 1.86 14.91 -1.20
CA GLU A 37 3.28 15.24 -1.48
C GLU A 37 3.45 16.53 -2.30
N ARG A 38 2.43 16.92 -3.07
CA ARG A 38 2.41 18.19 -3.81
C ARG A 38 1.86 19.36 -2.99
N GLY A 39 1.48 19.12 -1.72
CA GLY A 39 0.81 20.12 -0.89
C GLY A 39 -0.63 20.43 -1.33
N LEU A 40 -1.23 19.61 -2.20
CA LEU A 40 -2.57 19.80 -2.75
C LEU A 40 -3.63 18.89 -2.10
N GLY A 41 -3.21 18.02 -1.18
CA GLY A 41 -4.07 17.06 -0.49
C GLY A 41 -4.87 17.71 0.64
N ARG A 42 -6.15 17.33 0.78
CA ARG A 42 -7.00 17.69 1.95
C ARG A 42 -6.89 16.69 3.11
N GLN A 43 -6.20 15.57 2.90
CA GLN A 43 -6.09 14.51 3.90
C GLN A 43 -4.90 14.77 4.81
N THR A 44 -5.12 14.66 6.11
CA THR A 44 -4.05 14.73 7.10
C THR A 44 -3.19 13.47 7.05
N VAL A 45 -1.97 13.56 7.57
CA VAL A 45 -1.06 12.43 7.73
C VAL A 45 -1.73 11.27 8.48
N ALA A 46 -2.46 11.58 9.56
CA ALA A 46 -3.21 10.57 10.33
C ALA A 46 -4.28 9.87 9.49
N ALA A 47 -5.02 10.61 8.66
CA ALA A 47 -6.04 10.02 7.78
C ALA A 47 -5.43 9.11 6.71
N LEU A 48 -4.28 9.50 6.15
CA LEU A 48 -3.52 8.70 5.19
C LEU A 48 -2.97 7.43 5.84
N MET A 49 -2.44 7.52 7.06
CA MET A 49 -1.96 6.37 7.83
C MET A 49 -3.09 5.39 8.16
N ALA A 50 -4.24 5.88 8.64
CA ALA A 50 -5.41 5.06 8.90
C ALA A 50 -5.91 4.36 7.62
N ARG A 51 -5.81 5.02 6.47
CA ARG A 51 -6.14 4.41 5.17
C ARG A 51 -5.13 3.33 4.78
N LEU A 52 -3.83 3.56 4.99
CA LEU A 52 -2.80 2.55 4.77
C LEU A 52 -3.06 1.29 5.59
N LEU A 53 -3.38 1.42 6.89
CA LEU A 53 -3.71 0.29 7.76
C LEU A 53 -4.92 -0.50 7.26
N ARG A 54 -5.98 0.19 6.81
CA ARG A 54 -7.15 -0.48 6.21
C ARG A 54 -6.80 -1.23 4.93
N VAL A 55 -5.92 -0.67 4.09
CA VAL A 55 -5.45 -1.33 2.86
C VAL A 55 -4.58 -2.54 3.21
N ALA A 56 -3.66 -2.41 4.16
CA ALA A 56 -2.80 -3.51 4.62
C ALA A 56 -3.62 -4.72 5.12
N ALA A 57 -4.71 -4.46 5.85
CA ALA A 57 -5.64 -5.50 6.31
C ALA A 57 -6.34 -6.27 5.17
N MET A 58 -6.49 -5.66 3.98
CA MET A 58 -7.05 -6.33 2.79
C MET A 58 -6.02 -7.19 2.05
N PHE A 59 -4.74 -7.08 2.40
CA PHE A 59 -3.63 -7.75 1.75
C PHE A 59 -2.75 -8.51 2.77
N PRO A 60 -3.31 -9.52 3.47
CA PRO A 60 -2.57 -10.27 4.48
C PRO A 60 -1.30 -10.88 3.87
N ARG A 61 -0.17 -10.81 4.61
CA ARG A 61 1.20 -11.21 4.19
C ARG A 61 1.89 -10.30 3.17
N SER A 62 1.28 -9.17 2.80
CA SER A 62 1.87 -8.25 1.81
C SER A 62 2.81 -7.21 2.43
N VAL A 63 2.79 -7.08 3.75
CA VAL A 63 3.74 -6.25 4.50
C VAL A 63 4.22 -7.09 5.66
N ASP A 64 5.51 -6.99 5.97
CA ASP A 64 6.02 -7.50 7.23
C ASP A 64 5.34 -6.72 8.37
N ASP A 65 4.71 -7.42 9.30
CA ASP A 65 4.00 -6.80 10.42
C ASP A 65 4.93 -5.89 11.23
N THR A 66 6.24 -6.18 11.25
CA THR A 66 7.28 -5.37 11.87
C THR A 66 7.46 -4.02 11.15
N LEU A 67 7.40 -4.02 9.82
CA LEU A 67 7.51 -2.80 9.02
C LEU A 67 6.26 -1.92 9.19
N MET A 68 5.06 -2.52 9.22
CA MET A 68 3.83 -1.78 9.51
C MET A 68 3.81 -1.21 10.92
N TRP A 69 4.32 -1.95 11.90
CA TRP A 69 4.43 -1.47 13.28
C TRP A 69 5.40 -0.28 13.37
N GLN A 70 6.59 -0.37 12.78
CA GLN A 70 7.56 0.74 12.74
C GLN A 70 7.01 1.98 12.05
N VAL A 71 6.37 1.82 10.89
CA VAL A 71 5.73 2.94 10.18
C VAL A 71 4.64 3.58 11.04
N THR A 72 3.86 2.78 11.77
CA THR A 72 2.82 3.30 12.67
C THR A 72 3.44 4.10 13.81
N ASP A 73 4.41 3.52 14.52
CA ASP A 73 5.08 4.13 15.67
C ASP A 73 5.71 5.48 15.31
N LEU A 74 6.48 5.52 14.21
CA LEU A 74 7.15 6.72 13.71
C LEU A 74 6.14 7.79 13.25
N VAL A 75 5.05 7.41 12.58
CA VAL A 75 4.04 8.37 12.09
C VAL A 75 3.22 8.97 13.25
N THR A 76 3.00 8.20 14.32
CA THR A 76 2.27 8.66 15.50
C THR A 76 3.10 9.53 16.44
N GLY A 77 4.44 9.45 16.38
CA GLY A 77 5.32 10.30 17.17
C GLY A 77 5.29 11.77 16.72
N ASP A 78 5.35 12.71 17.66
CA ASP A 78 5.33 14.16 17.37
C ASP A 78 6.68 14.71 16.92
N ASP A 79 7.76 13.92 17.05
CA ASP A 79 9.14 14.34 16.78
C ASP A 79 9.49 14.42 15.28
N LEU A 80 8.60 13.93 14.40
CA LEU A 80 8.84 13.92 12.95
C LEU A 80 7.98 14.96 12.24
N SER A 81 8.59 15.62 11.26
CA SER A 81 7.84 16.51 10.36
C SER A 81 6.85 15.72 9.48
N ASP A 82 5.78 16.39 9.07
CA ASP A 82 4.76 15.79 8.21
C ASP A 82 5.33 15.25 6.89
N GLY A 83 6.38 15.88 6.35
CA GLY A 83 7.07 15.39 5.15
C GLY A 83 7.75 14.04 5.35
N VAL A 84 8.36 13.82 6.51
CA VAL A 84 8.95 12.52 6.88
C VAL A 84 7.85 11.48 7.07
N LYS A 85 6.77 11.84 7.77
CA LYS A 85 5.62 10.95 7.98
C LYS A 85 4.98 10.54 6.64
N LEU A 86 4.80 11.47 5.71
CA LEU A 86 4.32 11.18 4.35
C LEU A 86 5.25 10.21 3.61
N THR A 87 6.57 10.39 3.75
CA THR A 87 7.57 9.49 3.14
C THR A 87 7.44 8.06 3.70
N LEU A 88 7.23 7.91 5.01
CA LEU A 88 7.01 6.60 5.64
C LEU A 88 5.73 5.93 5.15
N ILE A 89 4.63 6.69 5.04
CA ILE A 89 3.37 6.17 4.50
C ILE A 89 3.55 5.74 3.03
N ARG A 90 4.30 6.50 2.24
CA ARG A 90 4.64 6.15 0.85
C ARG A 90 5.44 4.85 0.76
N MET A 91 6.40 4.64 1.67
CA MET A 91 7.15 3.38 1.76
C MET A 91 6.23 2.20 2.10
N GLY A 92 5.32 2.37 3.06
CA GLY A 92 4.32 1.36 3.41
C GLY A 92 3.43 0.97 2.21
N TRP A 93 2.95 1.96 1.46
CA TRP A 93 2.21 1.74 0.21
C TRP A 93 3.05 0.94 -0.82
N ALA A 94 4.30 1.34 -1.05
CA ALA A 94 5.17 0.68 -2.02
C ALA A 94 5.46 -0.78 -1.65
N SER A 95 5.61 -1.08 -0.36
CA SER A 95 5.77 -2.44 0.15
C SER A 95 4.58 -3.33 -0.20
N ILE A 96 3.35 -2.83 0.02
CA ILE A 96 2.11 -3.56 -0.33
C ILE A 96 2.08 -3.84 -1.83
N VAL A 97 2.35 -2.82 -2.65
CA VAL A 97 2.37 -2.95 -4.12
C VAL A 97 3.39 -4.01 -4.53
N GLN A 98 4.62 -3.93 -4.03
CA GLN A 98 5.69 -4.87 -4.36
C GLN A 98 5.33 -6.31 -4.00
N ALA A 99 4.72 -6.54 -2.84
CA ALA A 99 4.26 -7.87 -2.46
C ALA A 99 3.12 -8.38 -3.36
N GLN A 100 2.20 -7.52 -3.78
CA GLN A 100 1.17 -7.87 -4.75
C GLN A 100 1.75 -8.25 -6.11
N TYR A 101 2.73 -7.50 -6.63
CA TYR A 101 3.43 -7.88 -7.86
C TYR A 101 4.12 -9.25 -7.72
N ARG A 102 4.82 -9.48 -6.60
CA ARG A 102 5.47 -10.78 -6.32
C ARG A 102 4.47 -11.93 -6.28
N ALA A 103 3.29 -11.73 -5.67
CA ALA A 103 2.22 -12.73 -5.63
C ALA A 103 1.69 -13.09 -7.03
N HIS A 104 1.81 -12.18 -7.99
CA HIS A 104 1.48 -12.41 -9.39
C HIS A 104 2.66 -12.92 -10.24
N GLY A 105 3.78 -13.28 -9.64
CA GLY A 105 4.98 -13.73 -10.35
C GLY A 105 5.72 -12.61 -11.10
N LEU A 106 5.39 -11.36 -10.81
CA LEU A 106 5.99 -10.18 -11.44
C LEU A 106 7.07 -9.60 -10.53
N ARG A 107 8.13 -9.07 -11.15
CA ARG A 107 9.20 -8.34 -10.45
C ARG A 107 9.18 -6.88 -10.90
N MET A 108 9.30 -5.96 -9.95
CA MET A 108 9.56 -4.56 -10.30
C MET A 108 10.90 -4.44 -11.01
N VAL A 109 10.90 -3.85 -12.20
CA VAL A 109 12.14 -3.51 -12.92
C VAL A 109 12.64 -2.21 -12.31
N ASP A 110 13.86 -2.23 -11.76
CA ASP A 110 14.51 -1.00 -11.31
C ASP A 110 14.61 -0.05 -12.50
N THR A 111 14.06 1.16 -12.36
CA THR A 111 14.31 2.23 -13.32
C THR A 111 15.83 2.47 -13.30
N PRO A 112 16.55 2.34 -14.43
CA PRO A 112 17.97 2.61 -14.42
C PRO A 112 18.16 4.04 -13.92
N LYS A 113 18.92 4.19 -12.81
CA LYS A 113 19.32 5.50 -12.28
C LYS A 113 19.86 6.31 -13.47
N ARG A 114 19.09 7.29 -13.96
CA ARG A 114 19.64 8.29 -14.86
C ARG A 114 20.87 8.84 -14.15
N ARG A 115 22.05 8.63 -14.74
CA ARG A 115 23.28 9.32 -14.38
C ARG A 115 22.98 10.81 -14.31
N GLN A 116 22.70 11.33 -13.11
CA GLN A 116 23.07 12.68 -12.75
C GLN A 116 24.53 12.61 -12.35
N ALA A 117 25.39 12.61 -13.36
CA ALA A 117 26.80 12.87 -13.21
C ALA A 117 27.23 13.63 -14.46
N ALA A 118 27.84 14.79 -14.21
CA ALA A 118 28.44 15.76 -15.15
C ALA A 118 27.50 16.83 -15.75
N ALA A 119 27.34 17.92 -15.00
CA ALA A 119 27.52 19.29 -15.50
C ALA A 119 27.69 20.21 -14.28
N ALA A 120 28.89 20.18 -13.69
CA ALA A 120 29.45 21.27 -12.89
C ALA A 120 30.51 21.95 -13.76
#